data_AF-A0A0H5B6N7-F1
#
_entry.id   AF-A0A0H5B6N7-F1
#
_cell.length_a   1.000
_cell.length_b   1.000
_cell.length_c   1.000
_cell.angle_alpha   90.00
_cell.angle_beta   90.00
_cell.angle_gamma   90.00
#
_symmetry.space_group_name_H-M   'P 1'
#
loop_
_entity.id
_entity.type
_entity.pdbx_description
1 polymer ?
#
loop_
_entity_poly.entity_id
_entity_poly.type
_entity_poly.pdbx_seq_one_letter_code
_entity_poly.pdbx_strand_id
1 'polypeptide(L)'
;MTDTNLIEIFCIFDDFCKYFTPELKKHTLQVPGKRHRNRASRMSDSEIMTILVLFHTHRFRDLKSFYLGYICQHMRGDFPHRISYNRFVERQAQVALHLLLFLQTCALGKCSGISIIDSTPLASCHIKRERQHRTMRGWAAKGKCTMGWFYGFKLHLVINDKGEIIQWKLTPGNVDDREPLKDKRFTERLFAKSLPNNQQQRVQ
;
A
#
# COMPACT_ATOMS: atom_id res chain seq x y z
N MET A 1 0.90 -7.40 -20.65
CA MET A 1 1.08 -5.95 -20.48
C MET A 1 1.82 -5.47 -21.72
N THR A 2 1.27 -4.50 -22.45
CA THR A 2 1.91 -3.91 -23.63
C THR A 2 2.88 -2.81 -23.20
N ASP A 3 3.80 -2.43 -24.08
CA ASP A 3 4.75 -1.32 -23.82
C ASP A 3 4.02 -0.01 -23.52
N THR A 4 2.86 0.22 -24.15
CA THR A 4 1.99 1.37 -23.87
C THR A 4 1.52 1.40 -22.41
N ASN A 5 1.13 0.26 -21.85
CA ASN A 5 0.68 0.18 -20.46
C ASN A 5 1.85 0.40 -19.48
N LEU A 6 3.08 0.01 -19.86
CA LEU A 6 4.26 0.27 -19.05
C LEU A 6 4.55 1.77 -18.95
N ILE A 7 4.58 2.45 -20.10
CA ILE A 7 4.86 3.88 -20.18
C ILE A 7 3.77 4.65 -19.42
N GLU A 8 2.50 4.28 -19.59
CA GLU A 8 1.39 4.93 -18.89
C GLU A 8 1.54 4.82 -17.37
N ILE A 9 1.80 3.62 -16.84
CA ILE A 9 2.01 3.42 -15.40
C ILE A 9 3.23 4.22 -14.92
N PHE A 10 4.32 4.21 -15.68
CA PHE A 10 5.51 4.99 -15.35
C PHE A 10 5.20 6.49 -15.29
N CYS A 11 4.53 7.05 -16.30
CA CYS A 11 4.15 8.46 -16.33
C CYS A 11 3.28 8.85 -15.14
N ILE A 12 2.27 8.04 -14.80
CA ILE A 12 1.42 8.27 -13.62
C ILE A 12 2.25 8.33 -12.34
N PHE A 13 3.19 7.39 -12.15
CA PHE A 13 4.06 7.40 -10.98
C PHE A 13 5.07 8.54 -10.99
N ASP A 14 5.60 8.90 -12.14
CA ASP A 14 6.57 9.97 -12.28
C ASP A 14 5.95 11.33 -11.95
N ASP A 15 4.75 11.60 -12.47
CA ASP A 15 3.99 12.81 -12.15
C ASP A 15 3.59 12.85 -10.67
N PHE A 16 3.15 11.72 -10.11
CA PHE A 16 2.89 11.60 -8.67
C PHE A 16 4.15 11.91 -7.84
N CYS A 17 5.30 11.32 -8.17
CA CYS A 17 6.55 11.54 -7.45
C CYS A 17 7.02 13.00 -7.56
N LYS A 18 6.93 13.61 -8.74
CA LYS A 18 7.29 15.04 -8.94
C LYS A 18 6.44 15.96 -8.06
N TYR A 19 5.15 15.68 -7.96
CA TYR A 19 4.25 16.46 -7.11
C TYR A 19 4.47 16.19 -5.62
N PHE A 20 4.59 14.93 -5.22
CA PHE A 20 4.51 14.53 -3.83
C PHE A 20 5.86 14.55 -3.10
N THR A 21 6.97 14.21 -3.75
CA THR A 21 8.29 14.17 -3.11
C THR A 21 8.71 15.51 -2.47
N PRO A 22 8.45 16.68 -3.08
CA PRO A 22 8.70 17.98 -2.43
C PRO A 22 7.87 18.18 -1.16
N GLU A 23 6.58 17.83 -1.18
CA GLU A 23 5.70 17.94 -0.01
C GLU A 23 6.12 16.99 1.11
N LEU A 24 6.46 15.76 0.78
CA LEU A 24 6.96 14.79 1.76
C LEU A 24 8.22 15.29 2.45
N LYS A 25 9.15 15.92 1.72
CA LYS A 25 10.37 16.49 2.29
C LYS A 25 10.09 17.62 3.30
N LYS A 26 9.07 18.45 3.07
CA LYS A 26 8.67 19.51 4.01
C LYS A 26 8.14 18.94 5.33
N HIS A 27 7.41 17.83 5.26
CA HIS A 27 6.80 17.18 6.42
C HIS A 27 7.65 16.08 7.06
N THR A 28 8.82 15.78 6.49
CA THR A 28 9.76 14.80 7.07
C THR A 28 10.46 15.40 8.27
N LEU A 29 10.31 14.76 9.43
CA LEU A 29 10.99 15.16 10.66
C LEU A 29 12.52 15.05 10.49
N GLN A 30 13.22 16.15 10.71
CA GLN A 30 14.68 16.13 10.76
C GLN A 30 15.14 15.71 12.15
N VAL A 31 15.99 14.68 12.21
CA VAL A 31 16.59 14.24 13.46
C VAL A 31 17.76 15.18 13.81
N PRO A 32 17.73 15.88 14.96
CA PRO A 32 18.82 16.77 15.35
C PRO A 32 20.16 16.03 15.43
N GLY A 33 21.23 16.62 14.88
CA GLY A 33 22.60 16.10 15.01
C GLY A 33 23.00 14.96 14.07
N LYS A 34 22.09 14.42 13.24
CA LYS A 34 22.44 13.42 12.21
C LYS A 34 22.36 14.04 10.81
N ARG A 35 23.50 14.28 10.19
CA ARG A 35 23.56 14.68 8.77
C ARG A 35 23.26 13.47 7.89
N HIS A 36 22.15 13.52 7.16
CA HIS A 36 21.81 12.51 6.16
C HIS A 36 22.44 12.88 4.82
N ARG A 37 23.06 11.89 4.16
CA ARG A 37 23.67 12.08 2.84
C ARG A 37 22.56 12.09 1.78
N ASN A 38 22.24 13.28 1.28
CA ASN A 38 21.25 13.48 0.21
C ASN A 38 21.92 13.32 -1.17
N ARG A 39 22.21 12.07 -1.57
CA ARG A 39 22.67 11.77 -2.94
C ARG A 39 21.51 11.26 -3.78
N ALA A 40 21.34 11.83 -4.97
CA ALA A 40 20.40 11.30 -5.95
C ALA A 40 20.73 9.83 -6.26
N SER A 41 19.71 8.99 -6.22
CA SER A 41 19.82 7.60 -6.68
C SER A 41 19.97 7.58 -8.20
N ARG A 42 20.66 6.56 -8.73
CA ARG A 42 20.77 6.35 -10.19
C ARG A 42 19.43 5.96 -10.82
N MET A 43 18.60 5.27 -10.06
CA MET A 43 17.24 4.88 -10.42
C MET A 43 16.25 5.67 -9.56
N SER A 44 15.30 6.30 -10.21
CA SER A 44 14.22 7.11 -9.62
C SER A 44 13.25 6.27 -8.79
N ASP A 45 12.46 6.92 -7.94
CA ASP A 45 11.43 6.24 -7.16
C ASP A 45 10.29 5.73 -8.07
N SER A 46 9.92 6.49 -9.10
CA SER A 46 8.90 6.12 -10.11
C SER A 46 9.29 4.86 -10.90
N GLU A 47 10.56 4.71 -11.30
CA GLU A 47 11.07 3.48 -11.93
C GLU A 47 10.91 2.27 -10.99
N ILE A 48 11.27 2.42 -9.71
CA ILE A 48 11.17 1.33 -8.72
C ILE A 48 9.70 0.96 -8.47
N MET A 49 8.82 1.95 -8.34
CA MET A 49 7.36 1.72 -8.22
C MET A 49 6.84 0.93 -9.40
N THR A 50 7.22 1.33 -10.62
CA THR A 50 6.82 0.66 -11.86
C THR A 50 7.28 -0.79 -11.87
N ILE A 51 8.54 -1.07 -11.52
CA ILE A 51 9.08 -2.43 -11.45
C ILE A 51 8.32 -3.30 -10.43
N LEU A 52 7.94 -2.74 -9.28
CA LEU A 52 7.17 -3.48 -8.27
C LEU A 52 5.76 -3.83 -8.77
N VAL A 53 5.09 -2.91 -9.49
CA VAL A 53 3.80 -3.20 -10.12
C VAL A 53 3.95 -4.24 -11.23
N LEU A 54 5.01 -4.15 -12.04
CA LEU A 54 5.32 -5.15 -13.06
C LEU A 54 5.51 -6.54 -12.47
N PHE A 55 6.23 -6.65 -11.35
CA PHE A 55 6.43 -7.94 -10.67
C PHE A 55 5.09 -8.64 -10.38
N HIS A 56 4.12 -7.89 -9.84
CA HIS A 56 2.80 -8.42 -9.49
C HIS A 56 1.92 -8.68 -10.72
N THR A 57 1.95 -7.82 -11.73
CA THR A 57 1.16 -7.99 -12.97
C THR A 57 1.67 -9.17 -13.82
N HIS A 58 2.97 -9.39 -13.87
CA HIS A 58 3.59 -10.54 -14.56
C HIS A 58 3.56 -11.84 -13.75
N ARG A 59 3.05 -11.83 -12.50
CA ARG A 59 2.84 -13.03 -11.67
C ARG A 59 4.11 -13.87 -11.43
N PHE A 60 5.28 -13.23 -11.40
CA PHE A 60 6.51 -13.93 -11.04
C PHE A 60 6.46 -14.38 -9.58
N ARG A 61 7.05 -15.55 -9.28
CA ARG A 61 7.07 -16.10 -7.91
C ARG A 61 8.14 -15.48 -7.04
N ASP A 62 9.28 -15.13 -7.64
CA ASP A 62 10.47 -14.66 -6.95
C ASP A 62 10.95 -13.31 -7.51
N LEU A 63 11.10 -12.35 -6.61
CA LEU A 63 11.47 -10.98 -6.94
C LEU A 63 12.92 -10.88 -7.46
N LYS A 64 13.83 -11.71 -6.94
CA LYS A 64 15.24 -11.71 -7.33
C LYS A 64 15.41 -12.22 -8.75
N SER A 65 14.77 -13.35 -9.07
CA SER A 65 14.73 -13.92 -10.42
C SER A 65 14.07 -12.96 -11.40
N PHE A 66 12.95 -12.33 -11.01
CA PHE A 66 12.30 -11.31 -11.83
C PHE A 66 13.25 -10.12 -12.12
N TYR A 67 13.85 -9.54 -11.08
CA TYR A 67 14.69 -8.37 -11.25
C TYR A 67 15.98 -8.68 -12.03
N LEU A 68 16.72 -9.72 -11.64
CA LEU A 68 18.01 -10.04 -12.25
C LEU A 68 17.88 -10.70 -13.63
N GLY A 69 16.86 -11.54 -13.82
CA GLY A 69 16.64 -12.30 -15.04
C GLY A 69 15.79 -11.56 -16.07
N TYR A 70 14.73 -10.87 -15.64
CA TYR A 70 13.83 -10.19 -16.57
C TYR A 70 14.17 -8.71 -16.74
N ILE A 71 14.12 -7.93 -15.66
CA ILE A 71 14.38 -6.47 -15.73
C ILE A 71 15.80 -6.19 -16.23
N CYS A 72 16.80 -6.85 -15.65
CA CYS A 72 18.20 -6.56 -15.96
C CYS A 72 18.69 -7.14 -17.30
N GLN A 73 18.02 -8.15 -17.86
CA GLN A 73 18.43 -8.76 -19.13
C GLN A 73 17.55 -8.32 -20.31
N HIS A 74 16.23 -8.29 -20.12
CA HIS A 74 15.28 -8.11 -21.21
C HIS A 74 14.71 -6.68 -21.28
N MET A 75 14.52 -5.99 -20.16
CA MET A 75 13.98 -4.61 -20.14
C MET A 75 15.09 -3.55 -20.07
N ARG A 76 16.17 -3.78 -20.82
CA ARG A 76 17.35 -2.92 -20.70
C ARG A 76 17.17 -1.52 -21.29
N GLY A 77 16.31 -1.41 -22.31
CA GLY A 77 15.94 -0.15 -22.95
C GLY A 77 15.10 0.73 -22.04
N ASP A 78 14.11 0.13 -21.37
CA ASP A 78 13.16 0.86 -20.51
C ASP A 78 13.79 1.31 -19.20
N PHE A 79 14.68 0.49 -18.63
CA PHE A 79 15.34 0.78 -17.35
C PHE A 79 16.86 0.86 -17.51
N PRO A 80 17.45 1.86 -18.19
CA PRO A 80 18.87 1.88 -18.54
C PRO A 80 19.83 1.94 -17.34
N HIS A 81 19.40 2.53 -16.22
CA HIS A 81 20.25 2.81 -15.05
C HIS A 81 19.97 1.93 -13.83
N ARG A 82 19.84 0.61 -14.07
CA ARG A 82 19.62 -0.40 -13.02
C ARG A 82 20.65 -0.34 -11.90
N ILE A 83 20.16 -0.53 -10.68
CA ILE A 83 20.94 -0.66 -9.46
C ILE A 83 21.15 -2.14 -9.11
N SER A 84 22.09 -2.44 -8.22
CA SER A 84 22.26 -3.83 -7.73
C SER A 84 20.99 -4.30 -7.01
N TYR A 85 20.74 -5.62 -7.02
CA TYR A 85 19.56 -6.19 -6.39
C TYR A 85 19.42 -5.81 -4.90
N ASN A 86 20.52 -5.86 -4.15
CA ASN A 86 20.51 -5.46 -2.73
C ASN A 86 20.09 -3.99 -2.58
N ARG A 87 20.64 -3.10 -3.43
CA ARG A 87 20.26 -1.69 -3.41
C ARG A 87 18.80 -1.48 -3.82
N PHE A 88 18.29 -2.28 -4.76
CA PHE A 88 16.88 -2.27 -5.14
C PHE A 88 15.98 -2.64 -3.95
N VAL A 89 16.29 -3.73 -3.23
CA VAL A 89 15.55 -4.15 -2.03
C VAL A 89 15.58 -3.09 -0.93
N GLU A 90 16.74 -2.50 -0.64
CA GLU A 90 16.85 -1.39 0.33
C GLU A 90 15.92 -0.22 0.00
N ARG A 91 15.80 0.10 -1.29
CA ARG A 91 14.99 1.22 -1.78
C ARG A 91 13.48 0.94 -1.70
N GLN A 92 13.05 -0.32 -1.70
CA GLN A 92 11.63 -0.66 -1.59
C GLN A 92 10.99 -0.12 -0.32
N ALA A 93 11.70 -0.09 0.81
CA ALA A 93 11.17 0.47 2.05
C ALA A 93 10.85 1.98 1.92
N GLN A 94 11.66 2.73 1.16
CA GLN A 94 11.42 4.15 0.89
C GLN A 94 10.26 4.35 -0.08
N VAL A 95 10.18 3.50 -1.09
CA VAL A 95 9.15 3.55 -2.13
C VAL A 95 7.80 3.02 -1.64
N ALA A 96 7.79 2.13 -0.65
CA ALA A 96 6.56 1.59 -0.05
C ALA A 96 5.66 2.70 0.51
N LEU A 97 6.25 3.74 1.10
CA LEU A 97 5.49 4.90 1.56
C LEU A 97 4.84 5.65 0.38
N HIS A 98 5.57 5.84 -0.72
CA HIS A 98 5.04 6.47 -1.93
C HIS A 98 3.89 5.66 -2.52
N LEU A 99 4.03 4.33 -2.61
CA LEU A 99 2.95 3.45 -3.09
C LEU A 99 1.71 3.49 -2.20
N LEU A 100 1.91 3.52 -0.87
CA LEU A 100 0.80 3.60 0.08
C LEU A 100 0.03 4.91 -0.06
N LEU A 101 0.75 6.01 -0.24
CA LEU A 101 0.17 7.33 -0.43
C LEU A 101 -0.52 7.44 -1.78
N PHE A 102 0.12 6.96 -2.85
CA PHE A 102 -0.49 6.86 -4.16
C PHE A 102 -1.80 6.07 -4.11
N LEU A 103 -1.82 4.94 -3.40
CA LEU A 103 -3.04 4.18 -3.17
C LEU A 103 -4.09 5.07 -2.52
N GLN A 104 -3.76 5.72 -1.41
CA GLN A 104 -4.70 6.53 -0.62
C GLN A 104 -5.24 7.78 -1.35
N THR A 105 -4.43 8.41 -2.21
CA THR A 105 -4.77 9.69 -2.85
C THR A 105 -5.25 9.55 -4.28
N CYS A 106 -4.76 8.57 -5.02
CA CYS A 106 -4.93 8.50 -6.48
C CYS A 106 -5.63 7.21 -6.94
N ALA A 107 -5.53 6.10 -6.21
CA ALA A 107 -5.93 4.78 -6.72
C ALA A 107 -7.16 4.15 -6.05
N LEU A 108 -7.86 4.90 -5.18
CA LEU A 108 -9.11 4.39 -4.60
C LEU A 108 -10.29 4.56 -5.57
N GLY A 109 -11.07 3.49 -5.70
CA GLY A 109 -12.28 3.42 -6.52
C GLY A 109 -13.46 4.16 -5.89
N LYS A 110 -14.53 4.29 -6.68
CA LYS A 110 -15.79 4.89 -6.21
C LYS A 110 -16.71 3.81 -5.64
N CYS A 111 -17.53 4.20 -4.67
CA CYS A 111 -18.62 3.36 -4.20
C CYS A 111 -19.71 3.25 -5.29
N SER A 112 -20.02 2.03 -5.73
CA SER A 112 -21.02 1.71 -6.75
C SER A 112 -22.39 1.35 -6.16
N GLY A 113 -22.53 1.35 -4.83
CA GLY A 113 -23.77 0.99 -4.11
C GLY A 113 -23.68 -0.37 -3.41
N ILE A 114 -22.79 -1.25 -3.86
CA ILE A 114 -22.45 -2.51 -3.17
C ILE A 114 -20.97 -2.46 -2.79
N SER A 115 -20.68 -2.75 -1.52
CA SER A 115 -19.32 -2.82 -1.00
C SER A 115 -19.13 -4.12 -0.23
N ILE A 116 -18.06 -4.85 -0.55
CA ILE A 116 -17.67 -6.08 0.14
C ILE A 116 -16.50 -5.75 1.05
N ILE A 117 -16.55 -6.23 2.29
CA ILE A 117 -15.52 -6.00 3.30
C ILE A 117 -14.95 -7.33 3.74
N ASP A 118 -13.62 -7.44 3.72
CA ASP A 118 -12.91 -8.60 4.23
C ASP A 118 -11.65 -8.17 5.00
N SER A 119 -11.27 -8.95 6.01
CA SER A 119 -10.08 -8.70 6.80
C SER A 119 -9.04 -9.80 6.56
N THR A 120 -7.85 -9.38 6.13
CA THR A 120 -6.72 -10.28 5.92
C THR A 120 -5.69 -10.12 7.04
N PRO A 121 -5.24 -11.22 7.69
CA PRO A 121 -4.22 -11.14 8.72
C PRO A 121 -2.84 -10.82 8.10
N LEU A 122 -2.20 -9.76 8.59
CA LEU A 122 -0.83 -9.40 8.29
C LEU A 122 0.05 -9.78 9.48
N ALA A 123 0.56 -11.01 9.47
CA ALA A 123 1.40 -11.53 10.54
C ALA A 123 2.79 -10.89 10.52
N SER A 124 3.15 -10.20 11.61
CA SER A 124 4.51 -9.69 11.82
C SER A 124 5.45 -10.80 12.27
N CYS A 125 4.95 -11.73 13.09
CA CYS A 125 5.67 -12.96 13.43
C CYS A 125 4.71 -14.09 13.82
N HIS A 126 5.25 -15.31 13.89
CA HIS A 126 4.54 -16.44 14.47
C HIS A 126 4.29 -16.21 15.96
N ILE A 127 3.12 -16.62 16.48
CA ILE A 127 2.69 -16.32 17.85
C ILE A 127 3.70 -16.73 18.94
N LYS A 128 4.38 -17.87 18.75
CA LYS A 128 5.45 -18.36 19.65
C LYS A 128 6.59 -17.35 19.86
N ARG A 129 6.81 -16.42 18.92
CA ARG A 129 7.89 -15.42 18.95
C ARG A 129 7.40 -14.02 19.37
N GLU A 130 6.13 -13.85 19.71
CA GLU A 130 5.54 -12.57 20.13
C GLU A 130 6.37 -11.88 21.21
N ARG A 131 6.72 -12.61 22.28
CA ARG A 131 7.47 -12.06 23.43
C ARG A 131 8.86 -11.54 23.06
N GLN A 132 9.46 -12.04 21.99
CA GLN A 132 10.78 -11.64 21.52
C GLN A 132 10.71 -10.58 20.42
N HIS A 133 9.52 -10.31 19.87
CA HIS A 133 9.34 -9.36 18.78
C HIS A 133 9.48 -7.92 19.29
N ARG A 134 10.44 -7.17 18.74
CA ARG A 134 10.76 -5.81 19.19
C ARG A 134 10.18 -4.72 18.29
N THR A 135 10.22 -4.92 16.97
CA THR A 135 9.96 -3.86 15.99
C THR A 135 8.51 -3.36 16.00
N MET A 136 7.53 -4.25 16.08
CA MET A 136 6.10 -3.89 16.08
C MET A 136 5.47 -3.89 17.47
N ARG A 137 6.28 -3.92 18.55
CA ARG A 137 5.77 -3.96 19.93
C ARG A 137 4.98 -2.68 20.25
N GLY A 138 3.78 -2.83 20.80
CA GLY A 138 2.86 -1.73 21.10
C GLY A 138 1.96 -1.31 19.93
N TRP A 139 2.25 -1.77 18.72
CA TRP A 139 1.43 -1.52 17.52
C TRP A 139 0.69 -2.78 17.07
N ALA A 140 1.39 -3.92 17.04
CA ALA A 140 0.82 -5.22 16.72
C ALA A 140 0.22 -5.90 17.95
N ALA A 141 -0.79 -6.73 17.72
CA ALA A 141 -1.46 -7.51 18.75
C ALA A 141 -1.70 -8.96 18.30
N LYS A 142 -1.96 -9.83 19.27
CA LYS A 142 -2.32 -11.22 19.04
C LYS A 142 -3.73 -11.32 18.44
N GLY A 143 -3.84 -11.86 17.24
CA GLY A 143 -5.09 -12.10 16.55
C GLY A 143 -5.33 -13.59 16.30
N LYS A 144 -6.59 -13.95 16.02
CA LYS A 144 -6.98 -15.29 15.57
C LYS A 144 -7.65 -15.16 14.20
N CYS A 145 -7.20 -15.97 13.25
CA CYS A 145 -7.84 -16.16 11.95
C CYS A 145 -8.14 -17.64 11.73
N THR A 146 -8.75 -17.98 10.59
CA THR A 146 -9.05 -19.37 10.21
C THR A 146 -7.82 -20.27 10.21
N MET A 147 -6.65 -19.70 9.88
CA MET A 147 -5.36 -20.41 9.86
C MET A 147 -4.67 -20.49 11.24
N GLY A 148 -5.26 -19.90 12.28
CA GLY A 148 -4.76 -19.99 13.65
C GLY A 148 -4.41 -18.64 14.29
N TRP A 149 -3.60 -18.69 15.35
CA TRP A 149 -3.16 -17.52 16.08
C TRP A 149 -1.92 -16.89 15.44
N PHE A 150 -1.91 -15.56 15.34
CA PHE A 150 -0.78 -14.79 14.82
C PHE A 150 -0.52 -13.56 15.69
N TYR A 151 0.68 -12.98 15.58
CA TYR A 151 1.00 -11.69 16.16
C TYR A 151 1.25 -10.69 15.03
N GLY A 152 0.44 -9.64 14.95
CA GLY A 152 0.50 -8.70 13.83
C GLY A 152 -0.71 -7.78 13.74
N PHE A 153 -1.18 -7.57 12.52
CA PHE A 153 -2.25 -6.66 12.16
C PHE A 153 -3.36 -7.38 11.38
N LYS A 154 -4.51 -6.75 11.27
CA LYS A 154 -5.54 -7.07 10.28
C LYS A 154 -5.63 -5.92 9.29
N LEU A 155 -5.59 -6.24 8.01
CA LEU A 155 -5.87 -5.33 6.92
C LEU A 155 -7.33 -5.50 6.50
N HIS A 156 -8.15 -4.51 6.80
CA HIS A 156 -9.54 -4.45 6.36
C HIS A 156 -9.58 -3.76 5.01
N LEU A 157 -10.05 -4.46 3.99
CA LEU A 157 -10.24 -3.93 2.65
C LEU A 157 -11.73 -3.81 2.37
N VAL A 158 -12.13 -2.69 1.78
CA VAL A 158 -13.46 -2.49 1.24
C VAL A 158 -13.34 -2.36 -0.27
N ILE A 159 -13.98 -3.26 -1.00
CA ILE A 159 -13.94 -3.30 -2.46
C ILE A 159 -15.35 -3.10 -3.03
N ASN A 160 -15.43 -2.51 -4.24
CA ASN A 160 -16.67 -2.48 -5.00
C ASN A 160 -16.88 -3.79 -5.78
N ASP A 161 -18.03 -3.90 -6.44
CA ASP A 161 -18.42 -4.99 -7.33
C ASP A 161 -17.48 -5.20 -8.52
N LYS A 162 -16.67 -4.18 -8.88
CA LYS A 162 -15.65 -4.26 -9.93
C LYS A 162 -14.27 -4.68 -9.41
N GLY A 163 -14.12 -4.88 -8.10
CA GLY A 163 -12.85 -5.22 -7.45
C GLY A 163 -11.90 -4.05 -7.21
N GLU A 164 -12.36 -2.80 -7.36
CA GLU A 164 -11.58 -1.63 -6.99
C GLU A 164 -11.62 -1.40 -5.49
N ILE A 165 -10.49 -1.02 -4.88
CA ILE A 165 -10.42 -0.73 -3.46
C ILE A 165 -11.06 0.64 -3.21
N ILE A 166 -12.13 0.70 -2.43
CA ILE A 166 -12.81 1.95 -2.04
C ILE A 166 -12.13 2.57 -0.82
N GLN A 167 -11.79 1.73 0.15
CA GLN A 167 -11.20 2.15 1.41
C GLN A 167 -10.45 0.97 2.05
N TRP A 168 -9.44 1.28 2.86
CA TRP A 168 -8.74 0.28 3.64
C TRP A 168 -8.39 0.81 5.03
N LYS A 169 -8.20 -0.10 5.98
CA LYS A 169 -7.76 0.23 7.34
C LYS A 169 -6.87 -0.86 7.89
N LEU A 170 -5.77 -0.45 8.51
CA LEU A 170 -4.90 -1.35 9.25
C LEU A 170 -5.23 -1.25 10.74
N THR A 171 -5.51 -2.38 11.39
CA THR A 171 -5.75 -2.46 12.83
C THR A 171 -4.85 -3.50 13.48
N PRO A 172 -4.60 -3.43 14.80
CA PRO A 172 -3.95 -4.52 15.52
C PRO A 172 -4.72 -5.84 15.35
N GLY A 173 -4.01 -6.97 15.46
CA GLY A 173 -4.56 -8.30 15.17
C GLY A 173 -5.74 -8.74 16.04
N ASN A 174 -5.90 -8.16 17.23
CA ASN A 174 -6.97 -8.47 18.18
C ASN A 174 -8.27 -7.70 17.93
N VAL A 175 -8.31 -6.80 16.94
CA VAL A 175 -9.49 -5.99 16.64
C VAL A 175 -10.53 -6.83 15.89
N ASP A 176 -11.79 -6.72 16.32
CA ASP A 176 -12.93 -7.35 15.66
C ASP A 176 -13.20 -6.69 14.31
N ASP A 177 -13.61 -7.47 13.31
CA ASP A 177 -13.79 -7.02 11.93
C ASP A 177 -14.93 -5.99 11.79
N ARG A 178 -15.81 -5.90 12.78
CA ARG A 178 -16.91 -4.92 12.85
C ARG A 178 -16.48 -3.57 13.42
N GLU A 179 -15.37 -3.49 14.16
CA GLU A 179 -14.92 -2.24 14.78
C GLU A 179 -14.55 -1.15 13.77
N PRO A 180 -13.85 -1.44 12.65
CA PRO A 180 -13.61 -0.45 11.60
C PRO A 180 -14.88 0.24 11.10
N LEU A 181 -16.01 -0.48 11.06
CA LEU A 181 -17.29 0.05 10.57
C LEU A 181 -17.94 1.07 11.51
N LYS A 182 -17.53 1.12 12.77
CA LYS A 182 -18.01 2.14 13.71
C LYS A 182 -17.32 3.48 13.51
N ASP A 183 -16.19 3.49 12.82
CA ASP A 183 -15.45 4.71 12.52
C ASP A 183 -16.12 5.47 11.37
N LYS A 184 -16.66 6.65 11.67
CA LYS A 184 -17.31 7.51 10.68
C LYS A 184 -16.36 7.86 9.53
N ARG A 185 -15.07 8.09 9.80
CA ARG A 185 -14.10 8.41 8.74
C ARG A 185 -13.86 7.23 7.78
N PHE A 186 -13.95 6.01 8.31
CA PHE A 186 -13.83 4.80 7.49
C PHE A 186 -15.08 4.58 6.64
N THR A 187 -16.25 4.88 7.19
CA THR A 187 -17.55 4.63 6.55
C THR A 187 -18.08 5.77 5.68
N GLU A 188 -17.57 7.00 5.84
CA GLU A 188 -17.96 8.18 5.05
C GLU A 188 -17.84 7.90 3.53
N ARG A 189 -16.74 7.28 3.10
CA ARG A 189 -16.53 6.92 1.68
C ARG A 189 -17.42 5.76 1.21
N LEU A 190 -17.95 4.96 2.13
CA LEU A 190 -18.84 3.84 1.83
C LEU A 190 -20.28 4.31 1.63
N PHE A 191 -20.71 5.32 2.41
CA PHE A 191 -22.10 5.81 2.44
C PHE A 191 -22.29 7.24 1.89
N ALA A 192 -21.31 7.82 1.20
CA ALA A 192 -21.38 9.16 0.58
C ALA A 192 -22.54 9.33 -0.44
N LYS A 193 -23.37 8.29 -0.64
CA LYS A 193 -24.61 8.34 -1.40
C LYS A 193 -25.83 7.84 -0.60
N SER A 194 -25.91 8.14 0.69
CA SER A 194 -27.20 8.09 1.41
C SER A 194 -27.88 9.46 1.30
N LEU A 195 -28.76 9.55 0.29
CA LEU A 195 -29.95 10.40 0.10
C LEU A 195 -29.92 11.86 0.60
N PRO A 196 -30.28 12.86 -0.24
CA PRO A 196 -30.57 14.20 0.27
C PRO A 196 -31.69 14.11 1.32
N ASN A 197 -31.42 14.68 2.50
CA ASN A 197 -32.41 14.96 3.54
C ASN A 197 -33.64 15.60 2.91
N ASN A 198 -34.73 14.85 2.79
CA ASN A 198 -36.11 15.35 2.79
C ASN A 198 -37.06 14.16 2.83
N GLN A 199 -37.47 13.76 4.04
CA GLN A 199 -38.88 13.76 4.41
C GLN A 199 -39.01 13.57 5.92
N GLN A 200 -39.46 14.65 6.55
CA GLN A 200 -40.11 14.66 7.84
C GLN A 200 -41.37 13.77 7.80
N GLN A 201 -41.66 13.20 8.97
CA GLN A 201 -42.99 12.87 9.52
C GLN A 201 -43.71 11.58 9.13
N ARG A 202 -44.08 10.87 10.21
CA ARG A 202 -45.19 9.90 10.39
C ARG A 202 -44.92 8.55 9.73
N VAL A 203 -45.15 7.43 10.40
CA VAL A 203 -46.46 6.98 10.91
C VAL A 203 -46.29 6.20 12.22
N GLN A 204 -47.37 6.27 13.00
CA GLN A 204 -47.72 5.57 14.23
C GLN A 204 -47.41 4.07 14.21
#